data_AF-A0A3B9X6T0-F1
#
_entry.id   AF-A0A3B9X6T0-F1
#
_cell.length_a   1.000
_cell.length_b   1.000
_cell.length_c   1.000
_cell.angle_alpha   90.00
_cell.angle_beta   90.00
_cell.angle_gamma   90.00
#
_symmetry.space_group_name_H-M   'P 1'
#
loop_
_entity.id
_entity.type
_entity.pdbx_description
1 polymer ?
#
loop_
_entity_poly.entity_id
_entity_poly.type
_entity_poly.pdbx_seq_one_letter_code
_entity_poly.pdbx_strand_id
1 'polypeptide(L)' 'MPKIKLDEIEYNTEDLSERGQANLKSLQFLEVQMQKLRSEIAVYQTAQQTYVAALKAEIKSSDIEPLPVESPAQE' A
#
# COMPACT_ATOMS: atom_id res chain seq x y z
N MET A 1 -15.30 11.60 26.84
CA MET A 1 -15.47 10.19 26.44
C MET A 1 -15.01 10.02 25.00
N PRO A 2 -13.76 9.60 24.79
CA PRO A 2 -13.30 9.17 23.47
C PRO A 2 -14.10 7.93 23.04
N LYS A 3 -14.37 7.84 21.74
CA LYS A 3 -15.17 6.76 21.17
C LYS A 3 -14.37 6.01 20.11
N ILE A 4 -14.61 4.72 20.00
CA ILE A 4 -14.11 3.88 18.92
C ILE A 4 -15.29 3.28 18.16
N LYS A 5 -15.18 3.22 16.83
CA LYS A 5 -16.14 2.53 15.96
C LYS A 5 -15.52 1.23 15.48
N LEU A 6 -16.18 0.10 15.74
CA LEU A 6 -15.80 -1.22 15.25
C LEU A 6 -17.04 -1.90 14.67
N ASP A 7 -16.96 -2.38 13.43
CA ASP A 7 -18.05 -3.05 12.72
C ASP A 7 -19.38 -2.29 12.79
N GLU A 8 -19.30 -0.98 12.55
CA GLU A 8 -20.41 -0.03 12.62
C GLU A 8 -20.98 0.29 14.00
N ILE A 9 -20.50 -0.37 15.06
CA ILE A 9 -20.90 -0.14 16.44
C ILE A 9 -19.94 0.82 17.12
N GLU A 10 -20.47 1.82 17.83
CA GLU A 10 -19.70 2.81 18.56
C GLU A 10 -19.61 2.44 20.05
N TYR A 11 -18.40 2.44 20.60
CA TYR A 11 -18.11 2.11 21.99
C TYR A 11 -17.38 3.27 22.67
N ASN A 12 -17.68 3.56 23.94
CA ASN A 12 -16.84 4.47 24.71
C ASN A 12 -15.55 3.74 25.09
N THR A 13 -14.41 4.36 24.83
CA THR A 13 -13.11 3.72 25.11
C THR A 13 -12.83 3.63 26.60
N GLU A 14 -13.51 4.43 27.42
CA GLU A 14 -13.43 4.41 28.89
C GLU A 14 -14.11 3.18 29.50
N ASP A 15 -15.07 2.57 28.80
CA ASP A 15 -15.75 1.34 29.23
C ASP A 15 -14.88 0.08 29.04
N LEU A 16 -13.73 0.23 28.36
CA LEU A 16 -12.79 -0.86 28.14
C LEU A 16 -12.01 -1.19 29.41
N SER A 17 -11.84 -2.49 29.68
CA SER A 17 -10.85 -2.97 30.65
C SER A 17 -9.45 -2.42 30.35
N GLU A 18 -8.55 -2.41 31.35
CA GLU A 18 -7.15 -1.98 31.15
C GLU A 18 -6.47 -2.69 29.97
N ARG A 19 -6.70 -4.00 29.84
CA ARG A 19 -6.21 -4.80 28.70
C ARG A 19 -6.82 -4.34 27.37
N GLY A 20 -8.11 -3.99 27.36
CA GLY A 20 -8.78 -3.43 26.18
C GLY A 20 -8.20 -2.09 25.76
N GLN A 21 -7.92 -1.20 26.73
CA GLN A 21 -7.27 0.08 26.47
C GLN A 21 -5.82 -0.09 25.97
N ALA A 22 -5.08 -1.07 26.50
CA ALA A 22 -3.74 -1.40 26.02
C ALA A 22 -3.77 -1.86 24.57
N ASN A 23 -4.68 -2.77 24.22
CA ASN A 23 -4.87 -3.24 22.84
C ASN A 23 -5.26 -2.10 21.90
N LEU A 24 -6.16 -1.21 22.33
CA LEU A 24 -6.56 -0.04 21.56
C LEU A 24 -5.35 0.85 21.22
N LYS A 25 -4.47 1.13 22.19
CA LYS A 25 -3.25 1.90 21.95
C LYS A 25 -2.31 1.20 20.98
N SER A 26 -2.16 -0.12 21.09
CA SER A 26 -1.37 -0.91 20.15
C SER A 26 -1.92 -0.82 18.73
N LEU A 27 -3.25 -0.89 18.55
CA LEU A 27 -3.89 -0.75 17.24
C LEU A 27 -3.66 0.64 16.65
N GLN A 28 -3.87 1.71 17.43
CA GLN A 28 -3.63 3.09 16.99
C GLN A 28 -2.17 3.30 16.56
N PHE A 29 -1.22 2.71 17.30
CA PHE A 29 0.18 2.74 16.91
C PHE A 29 0.40 2.06 15.55
N LEU A 30 -0.14 0.85 15.36
CA LEU A 30 -0.01 0.12 14.09
C LEU A 30 -0.64 0.88 12.93
N GLU A 31 -1.79 1.52 13.12
CA GLU A 31 -2.45 2.34 12.09
C GLU A 31 -1.56 3.48 11.61
N VAL A 32 -0.93 4.23 12.53
CA VAL A 32 0.01 5.31 12.20
C VAL A 32 1.20 4.77 11.41
N GLN A 33 1.77 3.64 11.84
CA GLN A 33 2.91 3.01 11.16
C GLN A 33 2.54 2.52 9.75
N MET A 34 1.38 1.90 9.58
CA MET A 34 0.87 1.48 8.28
C MET A 34 0.66 2.68 7.36
N GLN A 35 0.12 3.79 7.86
CA GLN A 35 -0.11 4.99 7.06
C GLN A 35 1.21 5.61 6.58
N LYS A 36 2.24 5.61 7.43
CA LYS A 36 3.59 6.02 7.05
C LYS A 36 4.14 5.15 5.91
N LEU A 37 4.07 3.83 6.05
CA LEU A 37 4.56 2.90 5.02
C LEU A 37 3.81 3.07 3.68
N ARG A 38 2.48 3.27 3.71
CA ARG A 38 1.70 3.56 2.50
C ARG A 38 2.17 4.82 1.79
N SER A 39 2.55 5.84 2.55
CA SER A 39 3.06 7.10 2.01
C SER A 39 4.43 6.90 1.34
N GLU A 40 5.33 6.12 1.96
CA GLU A 40 6.62 5.76 1.38
C GLU A 40 6.45 4.92 0.10
N ILE A 41 5.54 3.94 0.11
CA ILE A 41 5.20 3.14 -1.08
C ILE A 41 4.72 4.04 -2.23
N ALA A 42 3.89 5.04 -1.97
CA ALA A 42 3.40 5.95 -3.00
C ALA A 42 4.54 6.76 -3.67
N VAL A 43 5.54 7.17 -2.89
CA VAL A 43 6.76 7.82 -3.40
C VAL A 43 7.52 6.87 -4.32
N TYR A 44 7.74 5.62 -3.90
CA TYR A 44 8.43 4.63 -4.72
C TYR A 44 7.67 4.26 -6.00
N GLN A 45 6.34 4.18 -5.94
CA GLN A 45 5.51 3.95 -7.12
C GLN A 45 5.67 5.08 -8.15
N THR A 46 5.74 6.34 -7.69
CA THR A 46 5.97 7.49 -8.57
C THR A 46 7.34 7.42 -9.24
N ALA A 47 8.38 7.08 -8.49
CA ALA A 47 9.73 6.90 -9.02
C ALA A 47 9.78 5.73 -10.02
N GLN A 48 9.16 4.59 -9.68
CA GLN A 48 9.07 3.42 -10.56
C GLN A 48 8.41 3.77 -11.89
N GLN A 49 7.27 4.48 -11.87
CA GLN A 49 6.58 4.92 -13.08
C GLN A 49 7.45 5.83 -13.94
N THR A 50 8.23 6.71 -13.33
CA THR A 50 9.18 7.60 -14.00
C THR A 50 10.28 6.81 -14.71
N TYR A 51 10.91 5.85 -14.01
CA TYR A 51 11.95 5.00 -14.60
C TYR A 51 11.40 4.11 -15.71
N VAL A 52 10.19 3.56 -15.57
CA VAL A 52 9.52 2.79 -16.62
C VAL A 52 9.25 3.66 -17.85
N ALA A 53 8.80 4.91 -17.66
CA ALA A 53 8.58 5.83 -18.77
C ALA A 53 9.88 6.19 -19.50
N ALA A 54 10.95 6.48 -18.75
CA ALA A 54 12.28 6.74 -19.32
C ALA A 54 12.80 5.54 -20.11
N LEU A 55 12.73 4.34 -19.54
CA LEU A 55 13.15 3.11 -20.22
C LEU A 55 12.35 2.87 -21.52
N LYS A 56 11.03 3.11 -21.50
CA LYS A 56 10.20 3.03 -22.71
C LYS A 56 10.61 4.04 -23.78
N ALA A 57 11.07 5.23 -23.40
CA ALA A 57 11.57 6.23 -24.34
C ALA A 57 12.89 5.77 -24.98
N GLU A 58 13.81 5.22 -24.17
CA GLU A 58 15.09 4.68 -24.66
C GLU A 58 14.91 3.46 -25.58
N ILE A 59 13.97 2.56 -25.26
CA ILE A 59 13.66 1.42 -26.13
C ILE A 59 13.16 1.90 -27.50
N LYS A 60 12.31 2.94 -27.52
CA LYS A 60 11.80 3.53 -28.75
C LYS A 60 12.88 4.23 -29.57
N SER A 61 13.90 4.82 -28.93
CA SER A 61 15.01 5.48 -29.63
C SER A 61 16.07 4.49 -30.13
N SER A 62 16.16 3.30 -29.53
CA SER A 62 17.24 2.34 -29.77
C SER A 62 16.94 1.32 -30.89
N ASP A 63 15.87 1.51 -31.69
CA ASP A 63 15.41 0.59 -32.75
C ASP A 63 15.34 -0.89 -32.29
N ILE A 64 14.99 -1.11 -31.02
CA ILE A 64 14.85 -2.46 -30.46
C ILE A 64 13.50 -3.02 -30.90
N GLU A 65 13.53 -4.07 -31.71
CA GLU A 65 12.33 -4.79 -32.09
C GLU A 65 11.79 -5.64 -30.92
N PRO A 66 10.49 -5.61 -30.63
CA PRO A 66 9.90 -6.50 -29.65
C PRO A 66 10.03 -7.95 -30.13
N LEU A 67 10.47 -8.83 -29.24
CA LEU A 67 10.49 -10.25 -29.53
C LEU A 67 9.07 -10.72 -29.88
N PRO A 68 8.92 -11.59 -30.89
CA PRO A 68 7.63 -12.22 -31.17
C PRO A 68 7.16 -12.91 -29.90
N VAL A 69 5.92 -12.62 -29.50
CA VAL A 69 5.28 -13.33 -28.38
C VAL A 69 5.19 -14.79 -28.82
N GLU A 70 6.04 -15.64 -28.25
CA GLU A 70 5.86 -17.09 -28.36
C GLU A 70 4.49 -17.38 -27.72
N SER A 71 3.49 -17.55 -28.59
CA SER A 71 2.21 -18.09 -28.16
C SER A 71 2.53 -19.44 -27.55
N PRO A 72 2.15 -19.71 -26.28
CA PRO A 72 2.36 -21.03 -25.73
C PRO A 72 1.70 -22.01 -26.70
N ALA A 73 2.51 -22.91 -27.24
CA ALA A 73 2.06 -23.93 -28.17
C ALA A 73 0.80 -24.55 -27.57
N GLN A 74 -0.30 -24.44 -28.31
CA GLN A 74 -1.52 -25.14 -27.97
C GLN A 74 -1.21 -26.63 -28.08
N GLU A 75 -0.95 -27.28 -26.93
CA GLU A 75 -1.00 -28.74 -26.78
C GLU A 75 -2.45 -29.24 -26.85
#